data_AF-A0A7C3IIP6-F1
#
_entry.id   AF-A0A7C3IIP6-F1
#
_cell.length_a   1.000
_cell.length_b   1.000
_cell.length_c   1.000
_cell.angle_alpha   90.00
_cell.angle_beta   90.00
_cell.angle_gamma   90.00
#
_symmetry.space_group_name_H-M   'P 1'
#
loop_
_entity.id
_entity.type
_entity.pdbx_description
1 polymer ?
#
loop_
_entity_poly.entity_id
_entity_poly.type
_entity_poly.pdbx_seq_one_letter_code
_entity_poly.pdbx_strand_id
1 'polypeptide(L)'
;MKRTLFYIWYIVWPFIPLYFYLNSLGFKFNQYTVSVALGVFAFVWLSNQFLLAAKPALLTSILGTKGLLSLHSTMPVIIIVMAGLHRILKVAYGFNPDSFQAVFGGFAWWLYVIVIVCTLLLMAN
;
A
#
# COMPACT_ATOMS: atom_id res chain seq x y z
N MET A 1 -10.78 22.86 1.87
CA MET A 1 -10.05 22.43 3.09
C MET A 1 -10.23 20.96 3.42
N LYS A 2 -11.47 20.44 3.61
CA LYS A 2 -11.71 19.02 3.98
C LYS A 2 -11.02 18.01 3.06
N ARG A 3 -11.09 18.22 1.73
CA ARG A 3 -10.41 17.37 0.73
C ARG A 3 -8.89 17.36 0.88
N THR A 4 -8.26 18.53 1.05
CA THR A 4 -6.81 18.64 1.27
C THR A 4 -6.40 17.96 2.56
N LEU A 5 -7.15 18.16 3.65
CA LEU A 5 -6.91 17.51 4.93
C LEU A 5 -7.01 15.99 4.83
N PHE A 6 -7.97 15.48 4.05
CA PHE A 6 -8.07 14.05 3.78
C PHE A 6 -6.83 13.51 3.06
N TYR A 7 -6.34 14.18 2.00
CA TYR A 7 -5.14 13.70 1.31
C TYR A 7 -3.89 13.74 2.19
N ILE A 8 -3.73 14.80 3.01
CA ILE A 8 -2.65 14.87 4.00
C ILE A 8 -2.76 13.69 4.97
N TRP A 9 -3.94 13.48 5.55
CA TRP A 9 -4.18 12.35 6.43
C TRP A 9 -3.89 11.01 5.74
N TYR A 10 -4.39 10.81 4.51
CA TYR A 10 -4.22 9.57 3.75
C TYR A 10 -2.74 9.24 3.49
N ILE A 11 -1.93 10.25 3.16
CA ILE A 11 -0.48 10.10 2.91
C ILE A 11 0.28 9.90 4.22
N VAL A 12 -0.12 10.60 5.29
CA VAL A 12 0.60 10.58 6.57
C VAL A 12 0.20 9.38 7.44
N TRP A 13 -0.98 8.80 7.23
CA TRP A 13 -1.52 7.71 8.05
C TRP A 13 -0.58 6.51 8.23
N PRO A 14 0.15 6.03 7.21
CA PRO A 14 1.10 4.93 7.38
C PRO A 14 2.29 5.22 8.31
N PHE A 15 2.60 6.50 8.59
CA PHE A 15 3.69 6.83 9.53
C PHE A 15 3.38 6.38 10.97
N ILE A 16 2.12 6.26 11.36
CA ILE A 16 1.74 5.81 12.70
C ILE A 16 2.19 4.35 12.95
N PRO A 17 1.73 3.35 12.16
CA PRO A 17 2.21 1.99 12.35
C PRO A 17 3.72 1.85 12.08
N LEU A 18 4.28 2.64 11.16
CA LEU A 18 5.73 2.64 10.92
C LEU A 18 6.50 3.08 12.15
N TYR A 19 6.07 4.15 12.83
CA TYR A 19 6.69 4.64 14.05
C TYR A 19 6.72 3.56 15.13
N PHE A 20 5.58 2.92 15.43
CA PHE A 20 5.52 1.86 16.44
C PHE A 20 6.42 0.68 16.09
N TYR A 21 6.44 0.27 14.82
CA TYR A 21 7.29 -0.82 14.37
C TYR A 21 8.78 -0.48 14.52
N LEU A 22 9.22 0.70 14.08
CA LEU A 22 10.64 1.09 14.16
C LEU A 22 11.09 1.39 15.59
N ASN A 23 10.21 1.93 16.43
CA ASN A 23 10.49 2.15 17.85
C ASN A 23 10.79 0.83 18.55
N SER A 24 10.02 -0.23 18.27
CA SER A 24 10.24 -1.57 18.83
C SER A 24 11.58 -2.22 18.45
N LEU A 25 12.20 -1.78 17.35
CA LEU A 25 13.47 -2.31 16.84
C LEU A 25 14.69 -1.44 17.18
N GLY A 26 14.49 -0.34 17.92
CA GLY A 26 15.58 0.57 18.31
C GLY A 26 16.10 1.44 17.17
N PHE A 27 15.21 1.85 16.25
CA PHE A 27 15.43 2.78 15.11
C PHE A 27 16.86 2.84 14.55
N LYS A 28 17.09 2.17 13.41
CA LYS A 28 18.35 2.27 12.64
C LYS A 28 18.04 2.63 11.21
N PHE A 29 18.63 3.71 10.68
CA PHE A 29 18.43 4.07 9.28
C PHE A 29 19.32 3.22 8.37
N ASN A 30 18.75 2.19 7.74
CA ASN A 30 19.44 1.28 6.84
C ASN A 30 18.47 0.70 5.80
N GLN A 31 19.00 -0.12 4.88
CA GLN A 31 18.22 -0.78 3.83
C GLN A 31 17.03 -1.58 4.38
N TYR A 32 17.20 -2.28 5.50
CA TYR A 32 16.13 -3.04 6.13
C TYR A 32 14.98 -2.12 6.58
N THR A 33 15.29 -1.00 7.22
CA THR A 33 14.30 -0.01 7.66
C THR A 33 13.56 0.64 6.49
N VAL A 34 14.24 0.89 5.37
CA VAL A 34 13.59 1.37 4.13
C VAL A 34 12.64 0.30 3.57
N SER A 35 13.08 -0.96 3.51
CA SER A 35 12.22 -2.07 3.10
C SER A 35 10.98 -2.17 3.97
N VAL A 36 11.13 -2.10 5.31
CA VAL A 36 10.03 -2.12 6.26
C VAL A 36 9.06 -0.96 6.00
N ALA A 37 9.55 0.26 5.80
CA ALA A 37 8.72 1.41 5.51
C ALA A 37 7.86 1.19 4.25
N LEU A 38 8.46 0.70 3.17
CA LEU A 38 7.73 0.39 1.94
C LEU A 38 6.63 -0.66 2.17
N GLY A 39 6.93 -1.71 2.94
CA GLY A 39 5.97 -2.76 3.28
C GLY A 39 4.80 -2.23 4.11
N VAL A 40 5.07 -1.42 5.13
CA VAL A 40 4.05 -0.80 5.98
C VAL A 40 3.14 0.13 5.16
N PHE A 41 3.74 0.99 4.33
CA PHE A 41 2.96 1.88 3.47
C PHE A 41 2.10 1.12 2.47
N ALA A 42 2.65 0.12 1.78
CA ALA A 42 1.90 -0.73 0.86
C ALA A 42 0.72 -1.41 1.57
N PHE A 43 0.94 -1.99 2.76
CA PHE A 43 -0.11 -2.63 3.54
C PHE A 43 -1.22 -1.66 3.95
N VAL A 44 -0.86 -0.51 4.54
CA VAL A 44 -1.85 0.47 5.02
C VAL A 44 -2.69 1.02 3.86
N TRP A 45 -2.06 1.34 2.72
CA TRP A 45 -2.79 1.83 1.55
C TRP A 45 -3.61 0.75 0.85
N LEU A 46 -3.17 -0.52 0.89
CA LEU A 46 -3.98 -1.65 0.45
C LEU A 46 -5.23 -1.80 1.32
N SER A 47 -5.10 -1.73 2.65
CA SER A 47 -6.25 -1.74 3.56
C SER A 47 -7.21 -0.60 3.25
N ASN A 48 -6.68 0.60 2.96
CA ASN A 48 -7.50 1.73 2.56
C ASN A 48 -8.24 1.51 1.21
N GLN A 49 -7.78 0.63 0.32
CA GLN A 49 -8.51 0.34 -0.93
C GLN A 49 -9.91 -0.23 -0.66
N PHE A 50 -10.06 -1.07 0.37
CA PHE A 50 -11.37 -1.60 0.76
C PHE A 50 -12.30 -0.50 1.28
N LEU A 51 -11.75 0.46 2.03
CA LEU A 51 -12.49 1.65 2.50
C LEU A 51 -12.95 2.52 1.32
N LEU A 52 -12.07 2.74 0.33
CA LEU A 52 -12.41 3.52 -0.86
C LEU A 52 -13.48 2.82 -1.71
N ALA A 53 -13.38 1.50 -1.86
CA ALA A 53 -14.36 0.69 -2.57
C ALA A 53 -15.74 0.68 -1.90
N ALA A 54 -15.79 0.69 -0.56
CA ALA A 54 -17.03 0.74 0.22
C ALA A 54 -17.78 2.09 0.10
N LYS A 55 -17.12 3.15 -0.38
CA LYS A 55 -17.70 4.50 -0.59
C LYS A 55 -18.53 5.00 0.62
N PRO A 56 -17.99 5.01 1.86
CA PRO A 56 -18.74 5.44 3.03
C PRO A 56 -19.18 6.91 2.91
N ALA A 57 -20.36 7.24 3.45
CA ALA A 57 -20.98 8.56 3.33
C ALA A 57 -20.06 9.72 3.77
N LEU A 58 -19.26 9.50 4.82
CA LEU A 58 -18.28 10.48 5.28
C LEU A 58 -17.26 10.81 4.18
N LEU A 59 -16.68 9.79 3.53
CA LEU A 59 -15.65 10.01 2.50
C LEU A 59 -16.24 10.52 1.19
N THR A 60 -17.44 10.08 0.81
CA THR A 60 -18.13 10.61 -0.37
C THR A 60 -18.45 12.09 -0.19
N SER A 61 -18.80 12.54 1.03
CA SER A 61 -19.00 13.97 1.32
C SER A 61 -17.72 14.81 1.23
N ILE A 62 -16.54 14.20 1.41
CA ILE A 62 -15.25 14.90 1.41
C ILE A 62 -14.62 14.94 0.01
N LEU A 63 -14.65 13.82 -0.72
CA LEU A 63 -13.94 13.65 -1.99
C LEU A 63 -14.86 13.63 -3.21
N GLY A 64 -16.16 13.35 -3.00
CA GLY A 64 -17.08 12.96 -4.05
C GLY A 64 -16.79 11.56 -4.60
N THR A 65 -17.76 10.99 -5.32
CA THR A 65 -17.63 9.66 -5.94
C THR A 65 -16.49 9.59 -6.95
N LYS A 66 -16.29 10.66 -7.73
CA LYS A 66 -15.18 10.75 -8.70
C LYS A 66 -13.81 10.76 -8.02
N GLY A 67 -13.68 11.49 -6.90
CA GLY A 67 -12.43 11.55 -6.14
C GLY A 67 -12.07 10.21 -5.50
N LEU A 68 -13.06 9.52 -4.94
CA LEU A 68 -12.90 8.16 -4.42
C LEU A 68 -12.47 7.18 -5.52
N LEU A 69 -13.17 7.19 -6.65
CA LEU A 69 -12.84 6.32 -7.78
C LEU A 69 -11.43 6.57 -8.29
N SER A 70 -11.03 7.83 -8.45
CA SER A 70 -9.68 8.20 -8.90
C SER A 70 -8.60 7.71 -7.95
N LEU A 71 -8.82 7.79 -6.63
CA LEU A 71 -7.86 7.28 -5.66
C LEU A 71 -7.83 5.75 -5.66
N HIS A 72 -9.00 5.11 -5.77
CA HIS A 72 -9.11 3.66 -5.83
C HIS A 72 -8.51 3.05 -7.10
N SER A 73 -8.54 3.78 -8.23
CA SER A 73 -7.99 3.29 -9.50
C SER A 73 -6.49 3.51 -9.63
N THR A 74 -5.94 4.56 -9.02
CA THR A 74 -4.50 4.91 -9.16
C THR A 74 -3.62 4.27 -8.09
N MET A 75 -4.07 4.25 -6.83
CA MET A 75 -3.26 3.76 -5.71
C MET A 75 -2.85 2.28 -5.81
N PRO A 76 -3.64 1.34 -6.39
CA PRO A 76 -3.19 -0.03 -6.59
C PRO A 76 -1.85 -0.17 -7.31
N VAL A 77 -1.59 0.69 -8.29
CA VAL A 77 -0.32 0.72 -9.03
C VAL A 77 0.83 1.16 -8.12
N ILE A 78 0.61 2.16 -7.26
CA ILE A 78 1.63 2.61 -6.31
C ILE A 78 1.90 1.51 -5.28
N ILE A 79 0.85 0.87 -4.75
CA ILE A 79 0.94 -0.20 -3.77
C ILE A 79 1.75 -1.38 -4.31
N ILE A 80 1.48 -1.83 -5.54
CA ILE A 80 2.18 -2.99 -6.12
C ILE A 80 3.66 -2.71 -6.36
N VAL A 81 4.00 -1.48 -6.80
CA VAL A 81 5.41 -1.04 -6.95
C VAL A 81 6.12 -1.03 -5.61
N MET A 82 5.51 -0.44 -4.57
CA MET A 82 6.10 -0.41 -3.23
C MET A 82 6.29 -1.80 -2.63
N ALA A 83 5.31 -2.70 -2.80
CA ALA A 83 5.42 -4.08 -2.34
C ALA A 83 6.51 -4.86 -3.09
N GLY A 84 6.69 -4.60 -4.38
CA GLY A 84 7.79 -5.16 -5.17
C GLY A 84 9.15 -4.68 -4.68
N LEU A 85 9.31 -3.37 -4.49
CA LEU A 85 10.54 -2.78 -3.93
C LEU A 85 10.83 -3.27 -2.52
N HIS A 86 9.80 -3.44 -1.67
CA HIS A 86 9.93 -4.05 -0.35
C HIS A 86 10.59 -5.44 -0.44
N ARG A 87 10.08 -6.31 -1.33
CA ARG A 87 10.62 -7.66 -1.56
C ARG A 87 12.06 -7.62 -2.07
N ILE A 88 12.35 -6.79 -3.07
CA ILE A 88 13.69 -6.64 -3.65
C ILE A 88 14.69 -6.23 -2.56
N LEU A 89 14.36 -5.23 -1.74
CA LEU A 89 15.23 -4.78 -0.66
C LEU A 89 15.41 -5.82 0.45
N LYS A 90 14.39 -6.63 0.76
CA LYS A 90 14.53 -7.76 1.70
C LYS A 90 15.55 -8.77 1.17
N VAL A 91 15.39 -9.21 -0.07
CA VAL A 91 16.29 -10.20 -0.69
C VAL A 91 17.72 -9.65 -0.75
N ALA A 92 17.89 -8.41 -1.19
CA ALA A 92 19.20 -7.75 -1.23
C ALA A 92 19.82 -7.55 0.17
N TYR A 93 19.04 -7.59 1.25
CA TYR A 93 19.53 -7.53 2.63
C TYR A 93 19.88 -8.92 3.19
N GLY A 94 19.68 -9.99 2.41
CA GLY A 94 20.00 -11.37 2.80
C GLY A 94 18.81 -12.19 3.31
N PHE A 95 17.56 -11.72 3.14
CA PHE A 95 16.39 -12.54 3.45
C PHE A 95 16.22 -13.67 2.44
N ASN A 96 15.93 -14.88 2.93
CA ASN A 96 15.69 -16.05 2.09
C ASN A 96 14.39 -15.88 1.25
N PRO A 97 14.48 -15.81 -0.09
CA PRO A 97 13.31 -15.67 -0.97
C PRO A 97 12.41 -16.90 -1.01
N ASP A 98 12.90 -18.06 -0.56
CA ASP A 98 12.21 -19.35 -0.56
C ASP A 98 11.56 -19.68 0.79
N SER A 99 11.66 -18.77 1.76
CA SER A 99 10.89 -18.90 3.01
C SER A 99 9.38 -18.89 2.73
N PHE A 100 8.61 -19.63 3.53
CA PHE A 100 7.15 -19.70 3.39
C PHE A 100 6.51 -18.30 3.30
N GLN A 101 6.97 -17.36 4.14
CA GLN A 101 6.49 -15.97 4.14
C GLN A 101 6.78 -15.25 2.82
N ALA A 102 7.99 -15.40 2.26
CA ALA A 102 8.36 -14.78 1.00
C ALA A 102 7.59 -15.39 -0.19
N VAL A 103 7.39 -16.70 -0.20
CA VAL A 103 6.60 -17.40 -1.23
C VAL A 103 5.13 -16.95 -1.17
N PHE A 104 4.52 -16.97 0.01
CA PHE A 104 3.13 -16.53 0.21
C PHE A 104 2.93 -15.06 -0.17
N GLY A 105 3.86 -14.18 0.25
CA GLY A 105 3.84 -12.77 -0.15
C GLY A 105 4.02 -12.58 -1.66
N GLY A 106 4.81 -13.43 -2.32
CA GLY A 106 4.96 -13.44 -3.77
C GLY A 106 3.67 -13.83 -4.51
N PHE A 107 2.98 -14.86 -4.02
CA PHE A 107 1.68 -15.24 -4.55
C PHE A 107 0.65 -14.12 -4.40
N ALA A 108 0.57 -13.49 -3.22
CA ALA A 108 -0.33 -12.35 -2.98
C ALA A 108 -0.01 -11.16 -3.90
N TRP A 109 1.28 -10.89 -4.14
CA TRP A 109 1.72 -9.84 -5.06
C TRP A 109 1.27 -10.14 -6.50
N TRP A 110 1.49 -11.36 -7.00
CA TRP A 110 1.05 -11.76 -8.35
C TRP A 110 -0.48 -11.76 -8.50
N LEU A 111 -1.21 -12.23 -7.49
CA LEU A 111 -2.67 -12.13 -7.48
C LEU A 111 -3.12 -10.68 -7.62
N TYR A 112 -2.46 -9.75 -6.90
CA TYR A 112 -2.81 -8.34 -6.98
C TYR A 112 -2.45 -7.72 -8.34
N VAL A 113 -1.33 -8.11 -8.97
CA VAL A 113 -1.01 -7.75 -10.36
C VAL A 113 -2.12 -8.20 -11.31
N ILE A 114 -2.56 -9.46 -11.20
CA ILE A 114 -3.62 -10.01 -12.06
C ILE A 114 -4.91 -9.21 -11.88
N VAL A 115 -5.30 -8.87 -10.65
CA VAL A 115 -6.47 -8.02 -10.39
C VAL A 115 -6.33 -6.67 -11.10
N ILE A 116 -5.19 -5.99 -10.96
CA ILE A 116 -4.96 -4.69 -11.61
C ILE A 116 -5.05 -4.82 -13.13
N VAL A 117 -4.40 -5.83 -13.73
CA VAL A 117 -4.44 -6.05 -15.19
C VAL A 117 -5.86 -6.35 -15.65
N CYS A 118 -6.58 -7.25 -14.97
CA CYS A 118 -7.97 -7.55 -15.28
C CYS A 118 -8.85 -6.30 -15.17
N THR A 119 -8.67 -5.46 -14.14
CA THR A 119 -9.42 -4.20 -14.03
C THR A 119 -9.12 -3.26 -15.19
N LEU A 120 -7.86 -3.09 -15.59
CA LEU A 120 -7.48 -2.22 -16.70
C LEU A 120 -8.00 -2.72 -18.06
N LEU A 121 -8.03 -4.03 -18.27
CA LEU A 121 -8.45 -4.64 -19.55
C LEU A 121 -9.96 -4.85 -19.65
N LEU A 122 -10.61 -5.26 -18.55
CA LEU A 122 -12.00 -5.75 -18.56
C LEU A 122 -13.00 -4.72 -18.02
N MET A 123 -12.55 -3.73 -17.25
CA MET A 123 -13.41 -2.67 -16.72
C MET A 123 -13.18 -1.33 -17.45
N ALA A 124 -12.75 -1.40 -18.71
CA ALA A 124 -12.52 -0.21 -19.54
C ALA A 124 -13.84 0.53 -19.82
N ASN A 125 -13.98 1.66 -19.12
CA ASN A 125 -14.92 2.79 -19.23
C ASN A 125 -16.33 2.61 -18.65
#